data_AF-A0A940VDY0-F1
#
_entry.id   AF-A0A940VDY0-F1
#
_cell.length_a   1.000
_cell.length_b   1.000
_cell.length_c   1.000
_cell.angle_alpha   90.00
_cell.angle_beta   90.00
_cell.angle_gamma   90.00
#
_symmetry.space_group_name_H-M   'P 1'
#
loop_
_entity.id
_entity.type
_entity.pdbx_description
1 polymer ?
#
loop_
_entity_poly.entity_id
_entity_poly.type
_entity_poly.pdbx_seq_one_letter_code
_entity_poly.pdbx_strand_id
1 'polypeptide(L)' 'TAARVRVLIDSRDQDQIWSTIGVSEDIIEASWHALADSFQFKLAREKKIRGAAQEALPFQTDPLTTPCKE' A
#
# COMPACT_ATOMS: atom_id res chain seq x y z
N THR A 1 -15.55 -16.18 -13.75
CA THR A 1 -14.31 -16.70 -13.13
C THR A 1 -13.61 -15.51 -12.50
N ALA A 2 -13.70 -15.33 -11.18
CA ALA A 2 -13.04 -14.21 -10.51
C ALA A 2 -11.58 -14.59 -10.24
N ALA A 3 -10.69 -14.20 -11.14
CA ALA A 3 -9.25 -14.43 -10.98
C ALA A 3 -8.67 -13.27 -10.17
N ARG A 4 -8.07 -13.56 -9.02
CA ARG A 4 -7.45 -12.55 -8.16
C ARG A 4 -5.99 -12.38 -8.54
N VAL A 5 -5.60 -11.17 -8.93
CA VAL A 5 -4.24 -10.86 -9.37
C VAL A 5 -3.41 -10.40 -8.16
N ARG A 6 -2.22 -10.98 -7.99
CA ARG A 6 -1.27 -10.64 -6.93
C ARG A 6 0.01 -10.13 -7.58
N VAL A 7 0.41 -8.91 -7.24
CA VAL A 7 1.64 -8.27 -7.73
C VAL A 7 2.59 -8.10 -6.56
N LEU A 8 3.82 -8.59 -6.71
CA LEU A 8 4.90 -8.43 -5.76
C LEU A 8 5.92 -7.46 -6.36
N ILE A 9 6.22 -6.38 -5.65
CA ILE A 9 7.28 -5.43 -6.02
C ILE A 9 8.38 -5.52 -4.99
N ASP A 10 9.59 -5.82 -5.45
CA ASP A 10 10.78 -5.85 -4.62
C ASP A 10 11.60 -4.58 -4.88
N SER A 11 11.81 -3.79 -3.82
CA SER A 11 12.53 -2.52 -3.89
C SER A 11 13.76 -2.61 -2.99
N ARG A 12 14.91 -2.22 -3.53
CA ARG A 12 16.21 -2.33 -2.87
C ARG A 12 16.91 -0.99 -2.84
N ASP A 13 17.41 -0.64 -1.67
CA ASP A 13 18.32 0.49 -1.44
C ASP A 13 19.71 -0.06 -1.07
N GLN A 14 20.69 0.80 -0.77
CA GLN A 14 22.07 0.38 -0.52
C GLN A 14 22.22 -0.54 0.69
N ASP A 15 21.44 -0.31 1.74
CA ASP A 15 21.61 -1.02 3.02
C ASP A 15 20.41 -1.92 3.35
N GLN A 16 19.30 -1.78 2.61
CA GLN A 16 18.04 -2.42 3.00
C GLN A 16 17.15 -2.77 1.81
N ILE A 17 16.45 -3.90 1.97
CA ILE A 17 15.53 -4.47 0.99
C ILE A 17 14.14 -4.50 1.59
N TRP A 18 13.12 -4.14 0.81
CA TRP A 18 11.73 -4.33 1.20
C TRP A 18 10.89 -4.76 0.02
N SER A 19 9.85 -5.53 0.31
CA SER A 19 8.91 -6.00 -0.70
C SER A 19 7.52 -5.50 -0.34
N THR A 20 6.80 -5.00 -1.33
CA THR A 20 5.41 -4.53 -1.22
C THR A 20 4.51 -5.43 -2.05
N ILE A 21 3.31 -5.73 -1.53
CA ILE A 21 2.35 -6.63 -2.18
C ILE A 21 1.08 -5.84 -2.48
N GLY A 22 0.70 -5.78 -3.75
CA GLY A 22 -0.61 -5.28 -4.20
C GLY A 22 -1.51 -6.44 -4.63
N VAL A 23 -2.78 -6.39 -4.25
CA VAL A 23 -3.76 -7.42 -4.63
C VAL A 23 -5.04 -6.75 -5.12
N SER A 24 -5.40 -7.00 -6.37
CA SER A 24 -6.63 -6.48 -6.97
C SER A 24 -7.20 -7.48 -7.98
N GLU A 25 -8.40 -7.19 -8.49
CA GLU A 25 -8.99 -7.92 -9.62
C GLU A 25 -8.31 -7.53 -10.94
N ASP A 26 -7.83 -6.28 -11.04
CA ASP A 26 -7.11 -5.76 -12.21
C ASP A 26 -5.61 -5.59 -11.95
N ILE A 27 -4.81 -5.99 -12.94
CA ILE A 27 -3.33 -5.90 -12.88
C ILE A 27 -2.83 -4.46 -12.77
N ILE A 28 -3.53 -3.52 -13.41
CA ILE A 28 -3.14 -2.10 -13.43
C ILE A 28 -3.33 -1.50 -12.03
N GLU A 29 -4.50 -1.70 -11.43
CA GLU A 29 -4.81 -1.22 -10.08
C GLU A 29 -3.93 -1.87 -9.01
N ALA A 30 -3.69 -3.18 -9.13
CA ALA A 30 -2.78 -3.91 -8.23
C ALA A 30 -1.35 -3.36 -8.28
N SER A 31 -0.87 -3.02 -9.49
CA SER A 31 0.47 -2.47 -9.69
C SER A 31 0.59 -1.04 -9.16
N TRP A 32 -0.43 -0.20 -9.39
CA TRP A 32 -0.49 1.17 -8.86
C TRP A 32 -0.46 1.18 -7.32
N HIS A 33 -1.28 0.36 -6.68
CA HIS A 33 -1.29 0.24 -5.22
C HIS A 33 0.06 -0.23 -4.69
N ALA A 34 0.64 -1.29 -5.28
CA ALA A 34 1.95 -1.80 -4.85
C ALA A 34 3.07 -0.75 -4.99
N LEU A 35 3.02 0.08 -6.05
CA LEU A 35 3.97 1.16 -6.27
C LEU A 35 3.79 2.31 -5.27
N ALA A 36 2.56 2.77 -5.09
CA ALA A 36 2.23 3.84 -4.15
C ALA A 36 2.65 3.46 -2.71
N ASP A 37 2.32 2.23 -2.29
CA ASP A 37 2.69 1.69 -0.99
C ASP A 37 4.22 1.56 -0.83
N SER A 38 4.94 1.18 -1.88
CA SER A 38 6.43 1.16 -1.87
C SER A 38 7.03 2.54 -1.60
N PHE A 39 6.48 3.60 -2.21
CA PHE A 39 6.92 4.97 -1.96
C PHE A 39 6.58 5.45 -0.55
N GLN A 40 5.35 5.20 -0.09
CA GLN A 40 4.93 5.51 1.28
C GLN A 40 5.80 4.78 2.30
N PHE A 41 6.11 3.50 2.06
CA PHE A 41 6.98 2.72 2.93
C PHE A 41 8.39 3.30 3.01
N LYS A 42 8.98 3.72 1.88
CA LYS A 42 10.31 4.36 1.86
C LYS A 42 10.31 5.67 2.65
N LEU A 43 9.36 6.57 2.37
CA LEU A 43 9.25 7.87 3.03
C LEU A 43 8.96 7.73 4.53
N ALA A 44 8.06 6.82 4.90
CA ALA A 44 7.77 6.52 6.29
C ALA A 44 9.00 5.97 7.01
N ARG A 45 9.83 5.12 6.38
CA ARG A 45 11.07 4.61 6.97
C ARG A 45 12.15 5.66 7.14
N GLU A 46 12.34 6.55 6.17
CA GLU A 46 13.25 7.69 6.32
C GLU A 46 12.85 8.56 7.51
N LYS A 47 11.53 8.76 7.69
CA LYS A 47 10.98 9.46 8.85
C LYS A 47 11.16 8.66 10.15
N LYS A 48 11.04 7.33 10.10
CA LYS A 48 11.16 6.42 11.26
C LYS A 48 12.59 6.27 11.78
N ILE A 49 13.58 6.30 10.90
CA ILE A 49 15.02 6.36 11.27
C ILE A 49 15.31 7.71 11.96
N ARG A 50 14.61 8.79 11.57
CA ARG A 50 14.68 10.09 12.26
C ARG A 50 13.74 10.22 13.48
N GLY A 51 12.81 9.30 13.69
CA GLY A 51 11.89 9.31 14.81
C GLY A 51 11.02 8.05 14.84
N ALA A 52 11.23 7.16 15.80
CA ALA A 52 10.46 5.93 16.00
C ALA A 52 8.97 6.14 16.38
N ALA A 53 8.32 7.22 15.95
CA ALA A 53 7.00 7.67 16.40
C ALA A 53 5.97 7.78 15.27
N GLN A 54 4.75 7.38 15.63
CA GLN A 54 3.45 7.66 15.00
C GLN A 54 2.98 6.70 13.89
N GLU A 55 2.23 5.71 14.40
CA GLU A 55 0.84 5.44 14.04
C GLU A 55 0.60 5.03 12.57
N ALA A 56 0.36 3.74 12.39
CA ALA A 56 -0.30 3.22 11.22
C ALA A 56 -1.67 3.89 11.08
N LEU A 57 -1.80 4.82 10.13
CA LEU A 57 -3.09 5.38 9.77
C LEU A 57 -3.81 4.39 8.84
N PRO A 58 -5.07 4.04 9.14
CA PRO A 58 -5.90 3.24 8.24
C PRO A 58 -6.20 4.08 6.99
N PHE A 59 -5.63 3.71 5.85
CA PHE A 59 -5.89 4.36 4.56
C PHE A 59 -7.26 3.98 3.97
N GLN A 60 -8.34 3.97 4.75
CA GLN A 60 -9.67 3.90 4.12
C GLN A 60 -10.61 4.93 4.75
N THR A 61 -10.46 6.17 4.30
CA THR A 61 -11.60 7.08 4.21
C THR A 61 -11.99 7.16 2.74
N ASP A 62 -12.86 6.26 2.31
CA ASP A 62 -13.66 6.49 1.11
C ASP A 62 -15.01 7.09 1.55
N PRO A 63 -15.34 8.32 1.11
CA PRO A 63 -16.64 8.92 1.33
C PRO A 63 -17.65 8.31 0.35
N LEU A 64 -18.79 7.83 0.89
CA LEU A 64 -20.00 7.35 0.19
C LEU A 64 -20.09 5.84 -0.10
N THR A 65 -20.60 5.09 0.89
CA THR A 65 -21.66 4.10 0.62
C THR A 65 -22.66 4.06 1.78
N THR A 66 -23.70 4.88 1.61
CA THR A 66 -25.09 4.74 2.09
C THR A 66 -25.39 3.66 3.14
N PRO A 67 -25.72 3.97 4.41
CA PRO A 67 -26.57 3.08 5.19
C PRO A 67 -27.95 3.03 4.51
N CYS A 68 -28.44 1.81 4.32
CA CYS A 68 -29.72 1.45 3.75
C CYS A 68 -30.86 2.45 4.05
N LYS A 69 -31.67 2.75 3.03
CA LYS A 69 -33.03 3.28 3.19
C LYS A 69 -33.83 2.37 4.12
N GLU A 70 -34.41 2.96 5.15
CA GLU A 70 -35.69 2.54 5.76
C GLU A 70 -36.87 3.03 4.90
#